data_AF-A0A645EAK2-F1
#
_entry.id   AF-A0A645EAK2-F1
#
_cell.length_a   1.000
_cell.length_b   1.000
_cell.length_c   1.000
_cell.angle_alpha   90.00
_cell.angle_beta   90.00
_cell.angle_gamma   90.00
#
_symmetry.space_group_name_H-M   'P 1'
#
loop_
_entity.id
_entity.type
_entity.pdbx_description
1 polymer ?
#
loop_
_entity_poly.entity_id
_entity_poly.type
_entity_poly.pdbx_seq_one_letter_code
_entity_poly.pdbx_strand_id
1 'polypeptide(L)'
;MLKVSECLLSNPDDLIIGSRDFKAKNVPLKSRTGNRLTSLFFALLYGKWLPDTQTGLRAFSMDLIPLMLDVPGDRFEYEINMLIIASSRHVRFQTVTIQTIYIEENRRTHFRPFHDSARIYLQLFKNFFKYASSSGLSTVLDIGIFTLFDKWILPLTGLDPNMSMLWGLATLNVLISNGIARISSSAFNYKANKSFVFHAEKSKGSFIRYLVLAVLVWAVSSTLISVLHHWMNWDRTLIKAFVDTALFFANYRLQRSWVFADHHH
;
A
#
# COMPACT_ATOMS: atom_id res chain seq x y z
N MET A 1 9.69 29.84 -22.14
CA MET A 1 8.87 28.65 -22.46
C MET A 1 7.97 28.40 -21.24
N LEU A 2 6.95 27.52 -21.26
CA LEU A 2 6.28 27.17 -19.99
C LEU A 2 7.34 26.51 -19.07
N LYS A 3 7.45 26.95 -17.81
CA LYS A 3 8.47 26.44 -16.84
C LYS A 3 8.51 24.90 -16.75
N VAL A 4 7.35 24.26 -16.97
CA VAL A 4 7.20 22.80 -16.99
C VAL A 4 7.95 22.19 -18.18
N SER A 5 7.88 22.81 -19.36
CA SER A 5 8.59 22.36 -20.57
C SER A 5 10.11 22.50 -20.43
N GLU A 6 10.60 23.58 -19.82
CA GLU A 6 12.04 23.77 -19.54
C GLU A 6 12.57 22.69 -18.58
N CYS A 7 11.78 22.34 -17.56
CA CYS A 7 12.12 21.28 -16.62
C CYS A 7 12.13 19.90 -17.31
N LEU A 8 11.20 19.64 -18.23
CA LEU A 8 11.17 18.41 -19.02
C LEU A 8 12.40 18.28 -19.92
N LEU A 9 12.81 19.36 -20.60
CA LEU A 9 14.01 19.34 -21.45
C LEU A 9 15.28 18.98 -20.65
N SER A 10 15.32 19.33 -19.37
CA SER A 10 16.43 19.00 -18.47
C SER A 10 16.30 17.60 -17.85
N ASN A 11 15.10 17.00 -17.86
CA ASN A 11 14.80 15.72 -17.21
C ASN A 11 13.83 14.89 -18.08
N PRO A 12 14.29 14.37 -19.24
CA PRO A 12 13.40 13.75 -20.23
C PRO A 12 12.73 12.45 -19.74
N ASP A 13 13.31 11.76 -18.75
CA ASP A 13 12.76 10.52 -18.18
C ASP A 13 11.75 10.74 -17.04
N ASP A 14 11.56 11.99 -16.61
CA ASP A 14 10.78 12.34 -15.42
C ASP A 14 9.36 12.80 -15.81
N LEU A 15 8.37 12.47 -14.98
CA LEU A 15 7.06 13.09 -15.05
C LEU A 15 7.09 14.43 -14.32
N ILE A 16 6.94 15.51 -15.07
CA ILE A 16 6.94 16.88 -14.53
C ILE A 16 5.51 17.26 -14.14
N ILE A 17 5.35 17.74 -12.91
CA ILE A 17 4.07 18.12 -12.31
C ILE A 17 4.10 19.63 -12.00
N GLY A 18 3.16 20.38 -12.58
CA GLY A 18 2.95 21.78 -12.25
C GLY A 18 2.18 21.91 -10.94
N SER A 19 2.85 22.20 -9.84
CA SER A 19 2.22 22.34 -8.52
C SER A 19 1.77 23.77 -8.26
N ARG A 20 0.53 23.92 -7.80
CA ARG A 20 0.04 25.19 -7.26
C ARG A 20 0.80 25.57 -5.99
N ASP A 21 0.97 26.87 -5.76
CA ASP A 21 1.47 27.36 -4.48
C ASP A 21 0.33 27.48 -3.47
N PHE A 22 0.16 26.44 -2.64
CA PHE A 22 -0.83 26.42 -1.57
C PHE A 22 -0.50 27.32 -0.37
N LYS A 23 0.66 27.99 -0.36
CA LYS A 23 0.99 29.01 0.65
C LYS A 23 0.47 30.40 0.24
N ALA A 24 0.11 30.60 -1.02
CA ALA A 24 -0.47 31.85 -1.48
C ALA A 24 -1.86 32.07 -0.86
N LYS A 25 -2.17 33.33 -0.48
CA LYS A 25 -3.38 33.73 0.25
C LYS A 25 -4.72 33.41 -0.46
N ASN A 26 -4.70 33.06 -1.74
CA ASN A 26 -5.89 32.97 -2.60
C ASN A 26 -6.41 31.54 -2.83
N VAL A 27 -5.93 30.51 -2.11
CA VAL A 27 -6.42 29.14 -2.27
C VAL A 27 -7.54 28.82 -1.27
N PRO A 28 -8.75 28.37 -1.72
CA PRO A 28 -9.82 27.95 -0.82
C PRO A 28 -9.37 26.86 0.16
N LEU A 29 -9.60 27.05 1.46
CA LEU A 29 -9.16 26.14 2.53
C LEU A 29 -9.62 24.68 2.32
N LYS A 30 -10.86 24.47 1.84
CA LYS A 30 -11.40 23.13 1.56
C LYS A 30 -10.58 22.38 0.49
N SER A 31 -10.19 23.07 -0.58
CA SER A 31 -9.37 22.47 -1.66
C SER A 31 -7.96 22.15 -1.17
N ARG A 32 -7.37 23.03 -0.34
CA ARG A 32 -6.07 22.81 0.27
C ARG A 32 -6.04 21.58 1.18
N THR A 33 -7.03 21.43 2.05
CA THR A 33 -7.11 20.28 2.97
C THR A 33 -7.33 18.98 2.21
N GLY A 34 -8.26 18.96 1.24
CA GLY A 34 -8.52 17.80 0.40
C GLY A 34 -7.26 17.34 -0.34
N ASN A 35 -6.57 18.25 -1.04
CA ASN A 35 -5.34 17.91 -1.75
C ASN A 35 -4.22 17.46 -0.79
N ARG A 36 -4.07 18.07 0.40
CA ARG A 36 -3.07 17.65 1.38
C ARG A 36 -3.33 16.25 1.91
N LEU A 37 -4.60 15.88 2.10
CA LEU A 37 -5.00 14.54 2.50
C LEU A 37 -4.71 13.52 1.39
N THR A 38 -5.05 13.83 0.14
CA THR A 38 -4.70 13.00 -1.02
C THR A 38 -3.19 12.83 -1.15
N SER A 39 -2.42 13.91 -0.97
CA SER A 39 -0.95 13.90 -1.00
C SER A 39 -0.35 13.01 0.10
N LEU A 40 -0.93 13.07 1.31
CA LEU A 40 -0.53 12.21 2.44
C LEU A 40 -0.77 10.73 2.12
N PHE A 41 -1.97 10.37 1.69
CA PHE A 41 -2.28 8.98 1.37
C PHE A 41 -1.50 8.48 0.16
N PHE A 42 -1.27 9.34 -0.83
CA PHE A 42 -0.40 9.01 -1.96
C PHE A 42 1.03 8.71 -1.47
N ALA A 43 1.58 9.52 -0.58
CA ALA A 43 2.90 9.26 0.02
C ALA A 43 2.93 7.99 0.88
N LEU A 44 1.87 7.73 1.65
CA LEU A 44 1.75 6.56 2.52
C LEU A 44 1.72 5.26 1.70
N LEU A 45 0.90 5.21 0.66
CA LEU A 45 0.67 4.01 -0.16
C LEU A 45 1.71 3.82 -1.26
N TYR A 46 2.15 4.93 -1.87
CA TYR A 46 2.98 4.91 -3.08
C TYR A 46 4.41 5.39 -2.85
N GLY A 47 4.71 5.91 -1.66
CA GLY A 47 6.07 6.23 -1.21
C GLY A 47 6.67 7.52 -1.76
N LYS A 48 5.87 8.35 -2.44
CA LYS A 48 6.28 9.63 -3.03
C LYS A 48 5.39 10.76 -2.51
N TRP A 49 5.99 11.82 -2.01
CA TRP A 49 5.26 13.03 -1.65
C TRP A 49 5.10 13.91 -2.89
N LEU A 50 3.85 14.21 -3.25
CA LEU A 50 3.52 15.16 -4.31
C LEU A 50 2.77 16.34 -3.67
N PRO A 51 3.28 17.58 -3.73
CA PRO A 51 2.63 18.73 -3.12
C PRO A 51 1.24 19.02 -3.70
N ASP A 52 1.02 18.64 -4.96
CA ASP A 52 -0.24 18.82 -5.68
C ASP A 52 -0.57 17.58 -6.51
N THR A 53 -1.38 16.69 -5.93
CA THR A 53 -1.86 15.48 -6.62
C THR A 53 -3.02 15.75 -7.59
N GLN A 54 -3.67 16.91 -7.46
CA GLN A 54 -4.89 17.27 -8.20
C GLN A 54 -4.62 18.33 -9.28
N THR A 55 -3.36 18.46 -9.72
CA THR A 55 -3.01 19.33 -10.84
C THR A 55 -3.15 18.59 -12.17
N GLY A 56 -3.81 19.26 -13.12
CA GLY A 56 -3.91 18.81 -14.51
C GLY A 56 -2.72 19.24 -15.38
N LEU A 57 -1.89 20.19 -14.93
CA LEU A 57 -0.73 20.62 -15.72
C LEU A 57 0.45 19.67 -15.48
N ARG A 58 0.76 18.86 -16.50
CA ARG A 58 1.82 17.85 -16.47
C ARG A 58 2.59 17.86 -17.78
N ALA A 59 3.85 17.47 -17.74
CA ALA A 59 4.64 17.22 -18.95
C ALA A 59 5.46 15.94 -18.80
N PHE A 60 5.62 15.23 -19.91
CA PHE A 60 6.37 13.99 -20.04
C PHE A 60 6.91 13.89 -21.48
N SER A 61 7.98 13.13 -21.68
CA SER A 61 8.55 12.89 -23.00
C SER A 61 7.72 11.92 -23.83
N MET A 62 7.99 11.85 -25.14
CA MET A 62 7.33 10.89 -26.02
C MET A 62 7.54 9.43 -25.58
N ASP A 63 8.65 9.15 -24.89
CA ASP A 63 8.98 7.81 -24.39
C ASP A 63 7.98 7.31 -23.33
N LEU A 64 7.30 8.22 -22.63
CA LEU A 64 6.25 7.88 -21.66
C LEU A 64 4.86 7.75 -22.28
N ILE A 65 4.66 8.07 -23.57
CA ILE A 65 3.34 7.96 -24.24
C ILE A 65 2.74 6.56 -24.12
N PRO A 66 3.46 5.45 -24.40
CA PRO A 66 2.88 4.12 -24.26
C PRO A 66 2.33 3.88 -22.86
N LEU A 67 3.06 4.33 -21.82
CA LEU A 67 2.61 4.23 -20.44
C LEU A 67 1.35 5.07 -20.18
N MET A 68 1.26 6.28 -20.75
CA MET A 68 0.12 7.19 -20.56
C MET A 68 -1.14 6.72 -21.28
N LEU A 69 -1.00 5.99 -22.39
CA LEU A 69 -2.13 5.37 -23.11
C LEU A 69 -2.72 4.16 -22.36
N ASP A 70 -1.89 3.45 -21.59
CA ASP A 70 -2.31 2.30 -20.78
C ASP A 70 -3.00 2.70 -19.46
N VAL A 71 -3.04 3.99 -19.13
CA VAL A 71 -3.66 4.48 -17.88
C VAL A 71 -5.18 4.33 -17.96
N PRO A 72 -5.82 3.54 -17.07
CA PRO A 72 -7.25 3.31 -17.12
C PRO A 72 -8.04 4.47 -16.49
N GLY A 73 -9.32 4.55 -16.86
CA GLY A 73 -10.28 5.52 -16.33
C GLY A 73 -10.25 6.86 -17.07
N ASP A 74 -11.21 7.71 -16.74
CA ASP A 74 -11.42 9.00 -17.40
C ASP A 74 -11.33 10.16 -16.39
N ARG A 75 -11.01 11.36 -16.89
CA ARG A 75 -11.01 12.62 -16.12
C ARG A 75 -10.19 12.47 -14.83
N PHE A 76 -10.82 12.60 -13.65
CA PHE A 76 -10.13 12.54 -12.35
C PHE A 76 -9.55 11.15 -12.02
N GLU A 77 -10.16 10.07 -12.52
CA GLU A 77 -9.64 8.71 -12.34
C GLU A 77 -8.35 8.53 -13.12
N TYR A 78 -8.32 9.02 -14.37
CA TYR A 78 -7.12 9.06 -15.20
C TYR A 78 -5.99 9.84 -14.51
N GLU A 79 -6.30 11.04 -14.00
CA GLU A 79 -5.31 11.89 -13.33
C GLU A 79 -4.64 11.20 -12.14
N ILE A 80 -5.39 10.52 -11.27
CA ILE A 80 -4.80 9.81 -10.14
C ILE A 80 -4.11 8.51 -10.58
N ASN A 81 -4.68 7.80 -11.56
CA ASN A 81 -4.09 6.57 -12.09
C ASN A 81 -2.75 6.79 -12.75
N MET A 82 -2.60 7.88 -13.50
CA MET A 82 -1.32 8.27 -14.07
C MET A 82 -0.23 8.35 -12.99
N LEU A 83 -0.53 8.97 -11.83
CA LEU A 83 0.44 9.08 -10.73
C LEU A 83 0.72 7.70 -10.10
N ILE A 84 -0.32 6.88 -9.89
CA ILE A 84 -0.18 5.53 -9.34
C ILE A 84 0.69 4.65 -10.25
N ILE A 85 0.43 4.67 -11.56
CA ILE A 85 1.12 3.86 -12.56
C ILE A 85 2.56 4.37 -12.74
N ALA A 86 2.77 5.68 -12.88
CA ALA A 86 4.10 6.28 -12.93
C ALA A 86 4.94 5.88 -11.72
N SER A 87 4.37 5.95 -10.51
CA SER A 87 5.02 5.48 -9.29
C SER A 87 5.34 3.99 -9.34
N SER A 88 4.43 3.15 -9.87
CA SER A 88 4.62 1.70 -9.94
C SER A 88 5.69 1.30 -10.96
N ARG A 89 5.82 2.06 -12.04
CA ARG A 89 6.88 1.93 -13.04
C ARG A 89 8.18 2.67 -12.66
N HIS A 90 8.28 3.17 -11.43
CA HIS A 90 9.47 3.84 -10.92
C HIS A 90 9.87 5.10 -11.72
N VAL A 91 8.91 5.71 -12.43
CA VAL A 91 9.09 7.01 -13.09
C VAL A 91 9.31 8.06 -12.00
N ARG A 92 10.35 8.89 -12.17
CA ARG A 92 10.67 9.96 -11.23
C ARG A 92 9.69 11.11 -11.42
N PHE A 93 9.41 11.83 -10.34
CA PHE A 93 8.53 12.98 -10.35
C PHE A 93 9.34 14.24 -10.08
N GLN A 94 9.17 15.26 -10.92
CA GLN A 94 9.67 16.61 -10.65
C GLN A 94 8.50 17.56 -10.47
N THR A 95 8.61 18.46 -9.51
CA THR A 95 7.55 19.43 -9.23
C THR A 95 8.02 20.84 -9.55
N VAL A 96 7.28 21.54 -10.40
CA VAL A 96 7.54 22.93 -10.76
C VAL A 96 6.40 23.80 -10.24
N THR A 97 6.71 24.83 -9.47
CA THR A 97 5.69 25.75 -8.96
C THR A 97 5.09 26.58 -10.09
N ILE A 98 3.76 26.57 -10.18
CA ILE A 98 2.99 27.35 -11.15
C ILE A 98 2.06 28.34 -10.45
N GLN A 99 1.79 29.46 -11.13
CA GLN A 99 0.80 30.43 -10.67
C GLN A 99 -0.60 29.86 -10.84
N THR A 100 -1.44 30.05 -9.82
CA THR A 100 -2.82 29.57 -9.85
C THR A 100 -3.73 30.69 -10.28
N ILE A 101 -4.36 30.56 -11.44
CA ILE A 101 -5.37 31.51 -11.94
C ILE A 101 -6.74 30.87 -11.69
N TYR A 102 -7.44 31.30 -10.64
CA TYR A 102 -8.82 30.90 -10.38
C TYR A 102 -9.76 31.81 -11.18
N ILE A 103 -10.22 31.36 -12.33
CA ILE A 103 -11.24 32.06 -13.11
C ILE A 103 -12.62 31.61 -12.60
N GLU A 104 -13.46 32.56 -12.17
CA GLU A 104 -14.86 32.32 -11.76
C GLU A 104 -15.05 31.25 -10.67
N GLU A 105 -14.19 31.20 -9.64
CA GLU A 105 -14.29 30.22 -8.53
C GLU A 105 -14.38 28.74 -8.98
N ASN A 106 -13.81 28.38 -10.13
CA ASN A 106 -13.94 27.04 -10.74
C ASN A 106 -15.37 26.66 -11.20
N ARG A 107 -16.26 27.63 -11.49
CA ARG A 107 -17.65 27.36 -11.97
C ARG A 107 -17.74 26.43 -13.18
N ARG A 108 -16.70 26.37 -14.02
CA ARG A 108 -16.65 25.49 -15.22
C ARG A 108 -16.22 24.06 -14.96
N THR A 109 -15.61 23.75 -13.82
CA THR A 109 -15.36 22.34 -13.46
C THR A 109 -16.64 21.79 -12.84
N HIS A 110 -17.32 20.87 -13.53
CA HIS A 110 -18.41 20.06 -12.99
C HIS A 110 -17.90 19.07 -11.90
N PHE A 111 -17.06 19.53 -10.98
CA PHE A 111 -16.56 18.73 -9.88
C PHE A 111 -17.67 18.56 -8.85
N ARG A 112 -18.14 17.33 -8.68
CA ARG A 112 -19.12 16.93 -7.66
C ARG A 112 -18.34 16.50 -6.42
N PRO A 113 -18.26 17.33 -5.36
CA PRO A 113 -17.24 17.17 -4.32
C PRO A 113 -17.18 15.79 -3.67
N PHE A 114 -18.34 15.18 -3.38
CA PHE A 114 -18.39 13.87 -2.73
C PHE A 114 -18.12 12.72 -3.72
N HIS A 115 -18.81 12.72 -4.86
CA HIS A 115 -18.73 11.64 -5.83
C HIS A 115 -17.34 11.56 -6.49
N ASP A 116 -16.79 12.69 -6.90
CA ASP A 116 -15.49 12.71 -7.57
C ASP A 116 -14.34 12.44 -6.60
N SER A 117 -14.43 12.95 -5.37
CA SER A 117 -13.48 12.56 -4.32
C SER A 117 -13.55 11.06 -4.03
N ALA A 118 -14.75 10.48 -3.90
CA ALA A 118 -14.90 9.05 -3.64
C ALA A 118 -14.26 8.20 -4.74
N ARG A 119 -14.40 8.59 -6.01
CA ARG A 119 -13.75 7.90 -7.15
C ARG A 119 -12.23 7.99 -7.09
N ILE A 120 -11.69 9.18 -6.78
CA ILE A 120 -10.24 9.36 -6.57
C ILE A 120 -9.75 8.46 -5.42
N TYR A 121 -10.44 8.46 -4.28
CA TYR A 121 -10.08 7.65 -3.12
C TYR A 121 -10.21 6.15 -3.41
N LEU A 122 -11.26 5.71 -4.10
CA LEU A 122 -11.42 4.32 -4.49
C LEU A 122 -10.24 3.85 -5.33
N GLN A 123 -9.80 4.67 -6.27
CA GLN A 123 -8.69 4.33 -7.13
C GLN A 123 -7.34 4.37 -6.39
N LEU A 124 -7.15 5.38 -5.53
CA LEU A 124 -5.98 5.51 -4.66
C LEU A 124 -5.82 4.33 -3.69
N PHE A 125 -6.93 3.79 -3.18
CA PHE A 125 -6.91 2.67 -2.22
C PHE A 125 -7.18 1.31 -2.85
N LYS A 126 -7.45 1.21 -4.16
CA LYS A 126 -7.81 -0.03 -4.85
C LYS A 126 -6.84 -1.17 -4.56
N ASN A 127 -5.54 -0.94 -4.76
CA ASN A 127 -4.51 -1.97 -4.53
C ASN A 127 -4.32 -2.27 -3.04
N PHE A 128 -4.47 -1.25 -2.18
CA PHE A 128 -4.43 -1.44 -0.73
C PHE A 128 -5.60 -2.29 -0.24
N PHE A 129 -6.82 -2.08 -0.74
CA PHE A 129 -7.97 -2.90 -0.38
C PHE A 129 -7.83 -4.34 -0.86
N LYS A 130 -7.29 -4.57 -2.07
CA LYS A 130 -6.94 -5.93 -2.51
C LYS A 130 -5.96 -6.61 -1.57
N TYR A 131 -4.92 -5.88 -1.13
CA TYR A 131 -3.96 -6.36 -0.14
C TYR A 131 -4.60 -6.66 1.22
N ALA A 132 -5.49 -5.78 1.69
CA ALA A 132 -6.24 -5.98 2.93
C ALA A 132 -7.16 -7.20 2.86
N SER A 133 -7.86 -7.40 1.74
CA SER A 133 -8.69 -8.59 1.51
C SER A 133 -7.84 -9.86 1.46
N SER A 134 -6.70 -9.84 0.77
CA SER A 134 -5.79 -10.99 0.72
C SER A 134 -5.24 -11.36 2.11
N SER A 135 -4.90 -10.36 2.91
CA SER A 135 -4.44 -10.53 4.28
C SER A 135 -5.56 -11.06 5.18
N GLY A 136 -6.77 -10.52 5.08
CA GLY A 136 -7.94 -11.01 5.80
C GLY A 136 -8.30 -12.46 5.47
N LEU A 137 -8.31 -12.81 4.18
CA LEU A 137 -8.52 -14.20 3.74
C LEU A 137 -7.43 -15.14 4.23
N SER A 138 -6.17 -14.70 4.22
CA SER A 138 -5.06 -15.49 4.79
C SER A 138 -5.27 -15.75 6.29
N THR A 139 -5.72 -14.76 7.06
CA THR A 139 -6.06 -14.94 8.48
C THR A 139 -7.23 -15.92 8.68
N VAL A 140 -8.26 -15.85 7.85
CA VAL A 140 -9.38 -16.81 7.91
C VAL A 140 -8.91 -18.22 7.57
N LEU A 141 -8.05 -18.37 6.56
CA LEU A 141 -7.45 -19.66 6.22
C LEU A 141 -6.54 -20.18 7.35
N ASP A 142 -5.76 -19.32 7.99
CA ASP A 142 -4.92 -19.66 9.15
C ASP A 142 -5.77 -20.24 10.28
N ILE A 143 -6.82 -19.53 10.69
CA ILE A 143 -7.75 -19.99 11.75
C ILE A 143 -8.47 -21.27 11.33
N GLY A 144 -8.92 -21.36 10.07
CA GLY A 144 -9.62 -22.53 9.54
C GLY A 144 -8.75 -23.78 9.52
N ILE A 145 -7.52 -23.68 9.02
CA ILE A 145 -6.56 -24.79 8.97
C ILE A 145 -6.13 -25.17 10.39
N PHE A 146 -5.83 -24.20 11.25
CA PHE A 146 -5.50 -24.47 12.66
C PHE A 146 -6.61 -25.26 13.34
N THR A 147 -7.86 -24.79 13.22
CA THR A 147 -9.04 -25.44 13.82
C THR A 147 -9.26 -26.84 13.24
N LEU A 148 -9.08 -27.01 11.93
CA LEU A 148 -9.23 -28.30 11.25
C LEU A 148 -8.23 -29.34 11.76
N PHE A 149 -6.97 -28.95 11.89
CA PHE A 149 -5.92 -29.84 12.35
C PHE A 149 -6.05 -30.16 13.84
N ASP A 150 -6.27 -29.13 14.66
CA ASP A 150 -6.37 -29.25 16.11
C ASP A 150 -7.58 -30.09 16.54
N LYS A 151 -8.77 -29.85 15.95
CA LYS A 151 -10.02 -30.49 16.42
C LYS A 151 -10.40 -31.78 15.70
N TRP A 152 -9.98 -31.96 14.45
CA TRP A 152 -10.47 -33.08 13.63
C TRP A 152 -9.37 -34.00 13.14
N ILE A 153 -8.24 -33.49 12.64
CA ILE A 153 -7.22 -34.36 12.03
C ILE A 153 -6.34 -35.04 13.07
N LEU A 154 -5.75 -34.27 14.01
CA LEU A 154 -4.83 -34.84 14.99
C LEU A 154 -5.49 -35.88 15.92
N PRO A 155 -6.73 -35.67 16.41
CA PRO A 155 -7.44 -36.71 17.17
C PRO A 155 -7.63 -38.02 16.41
N LEU A 156 -7.86 -37.98 15.10
CA LEU A 156 -8.00 -39.19 14.26
C LEU A 156 -6.71 -39.98 14.12
N THR A 157 -5.55 -39.35 14.31
CA THR A 157 -4.23 -40.00 14.26
C THR A 157 -3.81 -40.63 15.59
N GLY A 158 -4.68 -40.61 16.60
CA GLY A 158 -4.37 -41.05 17.97
C GLY A 158 -3.59 -40.01 18.78
N LEU A 159 -3.28 -38.85 18.19
CA LEU A 159 -2.69 -37.69 18.84
C LEU A 159 -3.80 -36.74 19.33
N ASP A 160 -4.74 -37.23 20.14
CA ASP A 160 -5.82 -36.39 20.67
C ASP A 160 -5.26 -35.32 21.63
N PRO A 161 -5.38 -34.01 21.30
CA PRO A 161 -4.95 -32.93 22.18
C PRO A 161 -5.65 -32.97 23.54
N ASN A 162 -6.92 -33.40 23.60
CA ASN A 162 -7.71 -33.43 24.83
C ASN A 162 -7.39 -34.63 25.72
N MET A 163 -6.79 -35.68 25.16
CA MET A 163 -6.42 -36.91 25.87
C MET A 163 -4.94 -36.95 26.25
N SER A 164 -4.17 -35.91 25.88
CA SER A 164 -2.74 -35.80 26.15
C SER A 164 -2.47 -35.48 27.63
N MET A 165 -2.41 -36.53 28.46
CA MET A 165 -2.06 -36.44 29.89
C MET A 165 -0.63 -35.90 30.12
N LEU A 166 0.24 -35.98 29.12
CA LEU A 166 1.55 -35.32 29.10
C LEU A 166 1.45 -33.93 28.46
N TRP A 167 1.69 -32.90 29.29
CA TRP A 167 1.75 -31.49 28.87
C TRP A 167 2.63 -31.25 27.63
N GLY A 168 3.71 -32.02 27.46
CA GLY A 168 4.62 -31.93 26.31
C GLY A 168 4.02 -32.35 24.96
N LEU A 169 3.12 -33.34 24.95
CA LEU A 169 2.46 -33.80 23.71
C LEU A 169 1.36 -32.82 23.27
N ALA A 170 0.63 -32.24 24.23
CA ALA A 170 -0.33 -31.18 23.97
C ALA A 170 0.32 -29.99 23.25
N THR A 171 1.49 -29.54 23.75
CA THR A 171 2.25 -28.46 23.12
C THR A 171 2.75 -28.81 21.72
N LEU A 172 3.16 -30.07 21.47
CA LEU A 172 3.60 -30.50 20.15
C LEU A 172 2.47 -30.46 19.12
N ASN A 173 1.26 -30.90 19.50
CA ASN A 173 0.08 -30.85 18.63
C ASN A 173 -0.28 -29.41 18.23
N VAL A 174 -0.30 -28.50 19.21
CA VAL A 174 -0.55 -27.06 18.95
C VAL A 174 0.53 -26.48 18.03
N LEU A 175 1.80 -26.85 18.24
CA LEU A 175 2.92 -26.41 17.39
C LEU A 175 2.79 -26.94 15.96
N ILE A 176 2.39 -28.20 15.77
CA ILE A 176 2.18 -28.81 14.45
C ILE A 176 1.00 -28.12 13.75
N SER A 177 -0.16 -28.01 14.40
CA SER A 177 -1.34 -27.34 13.85
C SER A 177 -1.07 -25.90 13.47
N ASN A 178 -0.43 -25.14 14.37
CA ASN A 178 -0.06 -23.75 14.09
C ASN A 178 1.01 -23.66 13.00
N GLY A 179 1.99 -24.56 12.96
CA GLY A 179 3.01 -24.61 11.91
C GLY A 179 2.41 -24.82 10.53
N ILE A 180 1.53 -25.82 10.38
CA ILE A 180 0.84 -26.13 9.11
C ILE A 180 -0.05 -24.97 8.70
N ALA A 181 -0.81 -24.40 9.64
CA ALA A 181 -1.67 -23.24 9.39
C ALA A 181 -0.85 -22.05 8.89
N ARG A 182 0.26 -21.72 9.57
CA ARG A 182 1.12 -20.57 9.23
C ARG A 182 1.80 -20.71 7.89
N ILE A 183 2.32 -21.90 7.57
CA ILE A 183 2.96 -22.17 6.28
C ILE A 183 1.93 -22.04 5.15
N SER A 184 0.75 -22.63 5.32
CA SER A 184 -0.31 -22.63 4.31
C SER A 184 -0.89 -21.24 4.10
N SER A 185 -1.22 -20.53 5.18
CA SER A 185 -1.77 -19.17 5.14
C SER A 185 -0.78 -18.17 4.56
N SER A 186 0.51 -18.28 4.90
CA SER A 186 1.58 -17.43 4.37
C SER A 186 1.86 -17.71 2.90
N ALA A 187 1.84 -18.98 2.48
CA ALA A 187 2.00 -19.36 1.07
C ALA A 187 0.85 -18.83 0.22
N PHE A 188 -0.39 -18.91 0.73
CA PHE A 188 -1.55 -18.30 0.10
C PHE A 188 -1.40 -16.77 0.02
N ASN A 189 -1.06 -16.11 1.12
CA ASN A 189 -0.90 -14.65 1.17
C ASN A 189 0.16 -14.17 0.17
N TYR A 190 1.31 -14.85 0.11
CA TYR A 190 2.34 -14.56 -0.87
C TYR A 190 1.84 -14.70 -2.31
N LYS A 191 1.18 -15.82 -2.66
CA LYS A 191 0.65 -16.04 -4.02
C LYS A 191 -0.41 -15.01 -4.40
N ALA A 192 -1.34 -14.73 -3.49
CA ALA A 192 -2.40 -13.75 -3.70
C ALA A 192 -1.83 -12.33 -3.85
N ASN A 193 -0.89 -11.93 -2.99
CA ASN A 193 -0.22 -10.63 -3.14
C ASN A 193 0.57 -10.54 -4.44
N LYS A 194 1.29 -11.60 -4.82
CA LYS A 194 2.08 -11.63 -6.07
C LYS A 194 1.21 -11.48 -7.32
N SER A 195 0.17 -12.28 -7.48
CA SER A 195 -0.63 -12.35 -8.71
C SER A 195 -1.82 -11.36 -8.70
N PHE A 196 -2.58 -11.29 -7.61
CA PHE A 196 -3.84 -10.52 -7.57
C PHE A 196 -3.66 -9.06 -7.15
N VAL A 197 -2.76 -8.78 -6.20
CA VAL A 197 -2.54 -7.42 -5.67
C VAL A 197 -1.55 -6.66 -6.55
N PHE A 198 -0.36 -7.21 -6.74
CA PHE A 198 0.77 -6.51 -7.38
C PHE A 198 1.03 -6.93 -8.82
N HIS A 199 0.42 -8.01 -9.32
CA HIS A 199 0.60 -8.53 -10.69
C HIS A 199 2.08 -8.70 -11.08
N ALA A 200 2.91 -9.10 -10.13
CA ALA A 200 4.37 -9.17 -10.24
C ALA A 200 4.85 -10.58 -10.60
N GLU A 201 4.28 -11.19 -11.63
CA GLU A 201 4.57 -12.58 -12.00
C GLU A 201 6.05 -12.80 -12.40
N LYS A 202 6.66 -11.77 -13.00
CA LYS A 202 8.04 -11.78 -13.50
C LYS A 202 9.10 -11.58 -12.41
N SER A 203 8.71 -11.17 -11.20
CA SER A 203 9.64 -10.88 -10.10
C SER A 203 10.29 -12.17 -9.54
N LYS A 204 11.58 -12.37 -9.87
CA LYS A 204 12.43 -13.47 -9.36
C LYS A 204 12.94 -13.17 -7.94
N GLY A 205 13.03 -14.19 -7.09
CA GLY A 205 13.53 -14.05 -5.71
C GLY A 205 12.57 -13.36 -4.73
N SER A 206 11.35 -13.00 -5.18
CA SER A 206 10.32 -12.35 -4.36
C SER A 206 9.92 -13.16 -3.12
N PHE A 207 9.96 -14.50 -3.18
CA PHE A 207 9.65 -15.35 -2.03
C PHE A 207 10.62 -15.16 -0.85
N ILE A 208 11.93 -15.09 -1.10
CA ILE A 208 12.94 -14.89 -0.04
C ILE A 208 12.75 -13.51 0.60
N ARG A 209 12.57 -12.46 -0.20
CA ARG A 209 12.30 -11.11 0.30
C ARG A 209 11.02 -11.06 1.13
N TYR A 210 9.98 -11.79 0.74
CA TYR A 210 8.75 -11.92 1.50
C TYR A 210 8.99 -12.57 2.87
N LEU A 211 9.74 -13.66 2.94
CA LEU A 211 10.06 -14.32 4.22
C LEU A 211 10.89 -13.42 5.14
N VAL A 212 11.92 -12.76 4.59
CA VAL A 212 12.75 -11.80 5.33
C VAL A 212 11.87 -10.68 5.88
N LEU A 213 10.97 -10.13 5.06
CA LEU A 213 10.06 -9.08 5.49
C LEU A 213 9.13 -9.56 6.62
N ALA A 214 8.58 -10.77 6.52
CA ALA A 214 7.70 -11.32 7.55
C ALA A 214 8.40 -11.47 8.91
N VAL A 215 9.65 -11.97 8.92
CA VAL A 215 10.45 -12.10 10.15
C VAL A 215 10.79 -10.72 10.73
N LEU A 216 11.19 -9.77 9.88
CA LEU A 216 11.51 -8.41 10.32
C LEU A 216 10.27 -7.71 10.90
N VAL A 217 9.11 -7.80 10.25
CA VAL A 217 7.86 -7.21 10.74
C VAL A 217 7.48 -7.81 12.09
N TRP A 218 7.61 -9.13 12.27
CA TRP A 218 7.36 -9.78 13.55
C TRP A 218 8.31 -9.25 14.65
N ALA A 219 9.62 -9.24 14.39
CA ALA A 219 10.63 -8.77 15.35
C ALA A 219 10.43 -7.29 15.73
N VAL A 220 10.16 -6.44 14.73
CA VAL A 220 9.90 -5.00 14.92
C VAL A 220 8.60 -4.79 15.70
N SER A 221 7.51 -5.51 15.38
CA SER A 221 6.24 -5.43 16.12
C SER A 221 6.45 -5.77 17.60
N SER A 222 7.09 -6.90 17.90
CA SER A 222 7.37 -7.34 19.28
C SER A 222 8.23 -6.34 20.06
N THR A 223 9.25 -5.78 19.41
CA THR A 223 10.16 -4.81 20.04
C THR A 223 9.45 -3.48 20.30
N LEU A 224 8.73 -2.94 19.31
CA LEU A 224 8.01 -1.67 19.45
C LEU A 224 6.95 -1.75 20.54
N ILE A 225 6.17 -2.83 20.59
CA ILE A 225 5.14 -3.00 21.63
C ILE A 225 5.79 -2.99 23.02
N SER A 226 6.90 -3.70 23.20
CA SER A 226 7.59 -3.82 24.47
C SER A 226 8.19 -2.48 24.93
N VAL A 227 8.88 -1.78 24.03
CA VAL A 227 9.53 -0.48 24.32
C VAL A 227 8.49 0.61 24.60
N LEU A 228 7.46 0.71 23.76
CA LEU A 228 6.42 1.73 23.91
C LEU A 228 5.60 1.51 25.18
N HIS A 229 5.32 0.25 25.54
CA HIS A 229 4.62 -0.06 26.79
C HIS A 229 5.42 0.38 28.00
N HIS A 230 6.73 0.12 28.00
CA HIS A 230 7.61 0.55 29.07
C HIS A 230 7.75 2.08 29.16
N TRP A 231 7.77 2.78 28.02
CA TRP A 231 7.98 4.23 27.99
C TRP A 231 6.71 5.04 28.28
N MET A 232 5.56 4.61 27.75
CA MET A 232 4.31 5.36 27.85
C MET A 232 3.38 4.85 28.97
N ASN A 233 3.64 3.68 29.56
CA ASN A 233 2.73 2.99 30.50
C ASN A 233 1.29 2.82 29.97
N TRP A 234 1.10 2.83 28.64
CA TRP A 234 -0.19 2.56 28.02
C TRP A 234 -0.46 1.06 27.96
N ASP A 235 -1.75 0.72 27.84
CA ASP A 235 -2.18 -0.66 27.67
C ASP A 235 -1.53 -1.32 26.44
N ARG A 236 -1.07 -2.57 26.61
CA ARG A 236 -0.36 -3.31 25.55
C ARG A 236 -1.25 -3.55 24.34
N THR A 237 -2.56 -3.68 24.53
CA THR A 237 -3.52 -3.91 23.45
C THR A 237 -3.67 -2.64 22.60
N LEU A 238 -3.77 -1.47 23.22
CA LEU A 238 -3.84 -0.19 22.50
C LEU A 238 -2.56 0.09 21.70
N ILE A 239 -1.40 -0.14 22.32
CA ILE A 239 -0.11 -0.01 21.64
C ILE A 239 -0.02 -0.98 20.47
N LYS A 240 -0.40 -2.25 20.69
CA LYS A 240 -0.42 -3.26 19.65
C LYS A 240 -1.29 -2.86 18.47
N ALA A 241 -2.50 -2.37 18.72
CA ALA A 241 -3.40 -1.92 17.67
C ALA A 241 -2.77 -0.79 16.83
N PHE A 242 -2.12 0.18 17.46
CA PHE A 242 -1.43 1.27 16.77
C PHE A 242 -0.21 0.78 15.97
N VAL A 243 0.67 -0.02 16.60
CA VAL A 243 1.88 -0.56 15.98
C VAL A 243 1.53 -1.46 14.79
N ASP A 244 0.58 -2.37 14.95
CA ASP A 244 0.16 -3.27 13.88
C ASP A 244 -0.48 -2.50 12.72
N THR A 245 -1.25 -1.45 12.99
CA THR A 245 -1.80 -0.58 11.94
C THR A 245 -0.69 0.12 11.15
N ALA A 246 0.30 0.70 11.85
CA ALA A 246 1.43 1.36 11.20
C ALA A 246 2.28 0.37 10.37
N LEU A 247 2.57 -0.80 10.94
CA LEU A 247 3.30 -1.87 10.26
C LEU A 247 2.50 -2.46 9.10
N PHE A 248 1.17 -2.44 9.14
CA PHE A 248 0.35 -2.90 8.02
C PHE A 248 0.55 -2.03 6.77
N PHE A 249 0.57 -0.71 6.92
CA PHE A 249 0.91 0.22 5.84
C PHE A 249 2.37 0.09 5.39
N ALA A 250 3.30 -0.05 6.34
CA ALA A 250 4.72 -0.25 6.02
C ALA A 250 4.96 -1.56 5.25
N ASN A 251 4.31 -2.65 5.66
CA ASN A 251 4.38 -3.96 5.01
C ASN A 251 3.82 -3.89 3.59
N TYR A 252 2.65 -3.26 3.39
CA TYR A 252 2.11 -3.01 2.04
C TYR A 252 3.13 -2.27 1.16
N ARG A 253 3.72 -1.18 1.66
CA ARG A 253 4.67 -0.38 0.92
C ARG A 253 5.94 -1.16 0.57
N LEU A 254 6.52 -1.87 1.54
CA LEU A 254 7.73 -2.68 1.34
C LEU A 254 7.47 -3.86 0.39
N GLN A 255 6.29 -4.48 0.47
CA GLN A 255 5.91 -5.51 -0.48
C GLN A 255 5.85 -4.96 -1.90
N ARG A 256 5.23 -3.79 -2.08
CA ARG A 256 5.15 -3.13 -3.38
C ARG A 256 6.51 -2.69 -3.94
N SER A 257 7.34 -2.03 -3.13
CA SER A 257 8.57 -1.38 -3.62
C SER A 257 9.82 -2.28 -3.60
N TRP A 258 9.81 -3.36 -2.82
CA TRP A 258 11.00 -4.19 -2.64
C TRP A 258 10.75 -5.68 -2.89
N VAL A 259 9.73 -6.27 -2.26
CA VAL A 259 9.46 -7.71 -2.39
C VAL A 259 9.05 -8.07 -3.82
N PHE A 260 8.09 -7.33 -4.37
CA PHE A 260 7.49 -7.58 -5.68
C PHE A 260 7.93 -6.59 -6.76
N ALA A 261 8.93 -5.75 -6.50
CA ALA A 261 9.46 -4.89 -7.54
C ALA A 261 10.14 -5.73 -8.63
N ASP A 262 9.92 -5.34 -9.89
CA ASP A 262 10.57 -5.94 -11.05
C ASP A 262 12.04 -5.49 -11.08
N HIS A 263 12.92 -6.37 -10.60
CA HIS A 263 14.37 -6.16 -10.68
C HIS A 263 14.85 -6.71 -12.03
N HIS A 264 14.36 -6.11 -13.13
CA HIS A 264 14.97 -6.28 -14.43
C HIS A 264 16.11 -5.27 -14.53
N HIS A 265 17.28 -5.69 -14.07
CA HIS A 265 18.55 -5.27 -14.65
C HIS A 265 19.00 -6.38 -15.59
#